data_AF-A0A4Q3Y821-F1
#
_entry.id   AF-A0A4Q3Y821-F1
#
_cell.length_a   1.000
_cell.length_b   1.000
_cell.length_c   1.000
_cell.angle_alpha   90.00
_cell.angle_beta   90.00
_cell.angle_gamma   90.00
#
_symmetry.space_group_name_H-M   'P 1'
#
loop_
_entity.id
_entity.type
_entity.pdbx_description
1 polymer ?
#
loop_
_entity_poly.entity_id
_entity_poly.type
_entity_poly.pdbx_seq_one_letter_code
_entity_poly.pdbx_strand_id
1 'polypeptide(L)'
;MATSSYTTQLQAGLGLVDDTKQLLDLWRPGMTASQLHQKALESGRFPNVTARRLRNIVSECFAPRYLVSRGAPAHHMKTLAGEIAGSDLIQLMLLFTSRANPILGDFIRTVYWARYVGGYTEISNDDARQFVERAIDDGKTAVRWSETTVRRVSAYLTGCCADYGLLGSGARSSRRLQTFRISHVTAAYLAYDLHFSGVGDNALLAHADWELFGLAREDVLGELKKLSLKGLMIVQAAGDAVRISWKQTNMEDLCDVLAQG
;
A
#
# COMPACT_ATOMS: atom_id res chain seq x y z
N MET A 1 3.46 16.71 9.36
CA MET A 1 4.14 15.74 8.49
C MET A 1 4.76 16.52 7.34
N ALA A 2 6.04 16.31 7.01
CA ALA A 2 6.61 16.91 5.82
C ALA A 2 5.82 16.36 4.61
N THR A 3 5.15 17.24 3.87
CA THR A 3 4.42 16.89 2.65
C THR A 3 5.45 16.50 1.59
N SER A 4 5.75 15.21 1.50
CA SER A 4 6.60 14.67 0.44
C SER A 4 6.01 15.04 -0.92
N SER A 5 6.78 15.76 -1.73
CA SER A 5 6.35 16.15 -3.07
C SER A 5 6.02 14.93 -3.93
N TYR A 6 5.00 15.05 -4.77
CA TYR A 6 4.64 14.04 -5.74
C TYR A 6 5.73 13.89 -6.80
N THR A 7 6.01 12.63 -7.16
CA THR A 7 7.00 12.27 -8.16
C THR A 7 6.35 11.46 -9.28
N THR A 8 7.07 11.29 -10.38
CA THR A 8 6.65 10.43 -11.50
C THR A 8 6.97 8.95 -11.27
N GLN A 9 7.41 8.57 -10.06
CA GLN A 9 7.91 7.22 -9.76
C GLN A 9 6.87 6.13 -9.97
N LEU A 10 5.58 6.43 -9.79
CA LEU A 10 4.50 5.48 -10.07
C LEU A 10 4.47 5.02 -11.56
N GLN A 11 5.05 5.81 -12.47
CA GLN A 11 5.18 5.42 -13.88
C GLN A 11 6.24 4.32 -14.09
N ALA A 12 7.17 4.17 -13.14
CA ALA A 12 8.17 3.11 -13.16
C ALA A 12 7.56 1.74 -12.89
N GLY A 13 6.34 1.66 -12.37
CA GLY A 13 5.65 0.39 -12.18
C GLY A 13 4.38 0.58 -11.37
N LEU A 14 3.31 -0.04 -11.86
CA LEU A 14 1.99 -0.05 -11.21
C LEU A 14 2.04 -0.90 -9.91
N GLY A 15 1.04 -1.77 -9.70
CA GLY A 15 1.00 -2.66 -8.55
C GLY A 15 2.11 -3.71 -8.58
N LEU A 16 2.46 -4.22 -9.77
CA LEU A 16 3.52 -5.21 -9.99
C LEU A 16 3.41 -6.42 -9.04
N VAL A 17 2.19 -6.93 -8.83
CA VAL A 17 1.90 -7.95 -7.79
C VAL A 17 2.74 -9.21 -7.99
N ASP A 18 2.75 -9.78 -9.21
CA ASP A 18 3.46 -11.02 -9.48
C ASP A 18 4.99 -10.85 -9.51
N ASP A 19 5.48 -9.73 -10.04
CA ASP A 19 6.91 -9.40 -9.99
C ASP A 19 7.37 -9.21 -8.53
N THR A 20 6.55 -8.57 -7.70
CA THR A 20 6.84 -8.36 -6.28
C THR A 20 6.93 -9.68 -5.54
N LYS A 21 5.99 -10.62 -5.77
CA LYS A 21 6.05 -11.97 -5.16
C LYS A 21 7.35 -12.70 -5.53
N GLN A 22 7.73 -12.66 -6.80
CA GLN A 22 8.97 -13.29 -7.26
C GLN A 22 10.22 -12.63 -6.66
N LEU A 23 10.23 -11.30 -6.53
CA LEU A 23 11.32 -10.57 -5.88
C LEU A 23 11.40 -10.84 -4.37
N LEU A 24 10.26 -10.96 -3.68
CA LEU A 24 10.23 -11.35 -2.26
C LEU A 24 10.85 -12.74 -2.06
N ASP A 25 10.54 -13.71 -2.92
CA ASP A 25 11.12 -15.05 -2.85
C ASP A 25 12.64 -15.05 -3.08
N LEU A 26 13.14 -14.20 -3.98
CA LEU A 26 14.57 -14.07 -4.25
C LEU A 26 15.34 -13.29 -3.17
N TRP A 27 14.69 -12.30 -2.55
CA TRP A 27 15.33 -11.40 -1.59
C TRP A 27 15.74 -12.13 -0.30
N ARG A 28 16.85 -11.70 0.28
CA ARG A 28 17.35 -12.15 1.59
C ARG A 28 17.74 -10.93 2.43
N PRO A 29 17.64 -11.02 3.77
CA PRO A 29 18.09 -9.94 4.65
C PRO A 29 19.50 -9.44 4.31
N GLY A 30 19.66 -8.13 4.27
CA GLY A 30 20.91 -7.46 3.89
C GLY A 30 21.16 -7.28 2.39
N MET A 31 20.34 -7.86 1.50
CA MET A 31 20.47 -7.62 0.06
C MET A 31 20.10 -6.18 -0.30
N THR A 32 21.02 -5.49 -0.99
CA THR A 32 20.78 -4.20 -1.65
C THR A 32 19.90 -4.38 -2.91
N ALA A 33 19.33 -3.27 -3.40
CA ALA A 33 18.60 -3.27 -4.67
C ALA A 33 19.45 -3.78 -5.85
N SER A 34 20.74 -3.43 -5.90
CA SER A 34 21.65 -3.90 -6.95
C SER A 34 21.88 -5.42 -6.88
N GLN A 35 22.06 -5.95 -5.67
CA GLN A 35 22.24 -7.40 -5.47
C GLN A 35 20.95 -8.18 -5.80
N LEU A 36 19.79 -7.65 -5.39
CA LEU A 36 18.51 -8.25 -5.73
C LEU A 36 18.26 -8.25 -7.25
N HIS A 37 18.57 -7.14 -7.93
CA HIS A 37 18.50 -7.07 -9.39
C HIS A 37 19.39 -8.12 -10.07
N GLN A 38 20.65 -8.24 -9.63
CA GLN A 38 21.57 -9.24 -10.17
C GLN A 38 21.04 -10.66 -9.94
N LYS A 39 20.54 -10.94 -8.74
CA LYS A 39 19.95 -12.25 -8.42
C LYS A 39 18.71 -12.55 -9.25
N ALA A 40 17.89 -11.54 -9.52
CA ALA A 40 16.70 -11.66 -10.36
C ALA A 40 17.05 -11.95 -11.82
N LEU A 41 18.10 -11.31 -12.37
CA LEU A 41 18.61 -11.64 -13.70
C LEU A 41 19.10 -13.09 -13.79
N GLU A 42 19.92 -13.51 -12.83
CA GLU A 42 20.50 -14.87 -12.79
C GLU A 42 19.44 -15.96 -12.57
N SER A 43 18.30 -15.61 -11.98
CA SER A 43 17.24 -16.58 -11.67
C SER A 43 16.48 -17.11 -12.89
N GLY A 44 16.50 -16.37 -14.02
CA GLY A 44 15.68 -16.68 -15.20
C GLY A 44 14.17 -16.52 -15.01
N ARG A 45 13.70 -16.02 -13.85
CA ARG A 45 12.26 -15.93 -13.51
C ARG A 45 11.50 -14.79 -14.19
N PHE A 46 12.21 -13.86 -14.84
CA PHE A 46 11.63 -12.70 -15.51
C PHE A 46 11.87 -12.73 -17.04
N PRO A 47 11.48 -13.81 -17.76
CA PRO A 47 11.86 -14.00 -19.17
C PRO A 47 11.27 -12.94 -20.11
N ASN A 48 10.14 -12.34 -19.73
CA ASN A 48 9.44 -11.33 -20.53
C ASN A 48 9.83 -9.89 -20.17
N VAL A 49 10.82 -9.70 -19.29
CA VAL A 49 11.23 -8.39 -18.80
C VAL A 49 12.68 -8.15 -19.20
N THR A 50 12.92 -7.07 -19.96
CA THR A 50 14.29 -6.69 -20.31
C THR A 50 15.11 -6.37 -19.06
N ALA A 51 16.43 -6.60 -19.10
CA ALA A 51 17.31 -6.31 -17.96
C ALA A 51 17.19 -4.87 -17.45
N ARG A 52 17.08 -3.90 -18.38
CA ARG A 52 16.81 -2.50 -18.04
C ARG A 52 15.49 -2.32 -17.30
N ARG A 53 14.41 -2.96 -17.77
CA ARG A 53 13.10 -2.88 -17.12
C ARG A 53 13.12 -3.51 -15.74
N LEU A 54 13.76 -4.66 -15.59
CA LEU A 54 13.90 -5.35 -14.31
C LEU A 54 14.67 -4.50 -13.30
N ARG A 55 15.75 -3.83 -13.73
CA ARG A 55 16.46 -2.86 -12.89
C ARG A 55 15.52 -1.76 -12.38
N ASN A 56 14.74 -1.15 -13.25
CA ASN A 56 13.79 -0.11 -12.85
C ASN A 56 12.70 -0.64 -11.90
N ILE A 57 12.19 -1.85 -12.12
CA ILE A 57 11.25 -2.50 -11.20
C ILE A 57 11.89 -2.64 -9.81
N VAL A 58 13.13 -3.13 -9.74
CA VAL A 58 13.81 -3.33 -8.47
C VAL A 58 14.14 -2.00 -7.78
N SER A 59 14.74 -1.04 -8.50
CA SER A 59 15.24 0.20 -7.91
C SER A 59 14.16 1.26 -7.66
N GLU A 60 13.17 1.36 -8.56
CA GLU A 60 12.16 2.42 -8.51
C GLU A 60 10.82 1.95 -7.93
N CYS A 61 10.58 0.62 -7.84
CA CYS A 61 9.33 0.09 -7.28
C CYS A 61 9.58 -0.76 -6.03
N PHE A 62 10.31 -1.87 -6.13
CA PHE A 62 10.46 -2.81 -5.02
C PHE A 62 11.25 -2.22 -3.84
N ALA A 63 12.43 -1.66 -4.11
CA ALA A 63 13.31 -1.09 -3.09
C ALA A 63 12.64 0.01 -2.24
N PRO A 64 12.04 1.06 -2.82
CA PRO A 64 11.40 2.12 -2.04
C PRO A 64 10.14 1.65 -1.29
N ARG A 65 9.51 0.55 -1.72
CA ARG A 65 8.34 -0.03 -1.04
C ARG A 65 8.74 -0.94 0.12
N TYR A 66 9.77 -1.77 -0.06
CA TYR A 66 10.02 -2.91 0.82
C TYR A 66 11.42 -2.98 1.44
N LEU A 67 12.40 -2.26 0.90
CA LEU A 67 13.78 -2.23 1.43
C LEU A 67 14.03 -1.06 2.39
N VAL A 68 12.97 -0.33 2.76
CA VAL A 68 12.98 0.66 3.85
C VAL A 68 13.17 -0.02 5.20
N SER A 69 13.57 0.74 6.23
CA SER A 69 13.75 0.21 7.60
C SER A 69 14.61 -1.07 7.63
N ARG A 70 15.72 -1.06 6.88
CA ARG A 70 16.65 -2.21 6.72
C ARG A 70 16.01 -3.48 6.12
N GLY A 71 14.92 -3.34 5.37
CA GLY A 71 14.22 -4.44 4.72
C GLY A 71 13.17 -5.15 5.58
N ALA A 72 12.76 -4.57 6.70
CA ALA A 72 11.73 -5.15 7.55
C ALA A 72 10.43 -5.45 6.77
N PRO A 73 9.88 -4.55 5.93
CA PRO A 73 8.71 -4.88 5.14
C PRO A 73 8.92 -6.03 4.16
N ALA A 74 10.09 -6.10 3.49
CA ALA A 74 10.40 -7.24 2.62
C ALA A 74 10.45 -8.56 3.40
N HIS A 75 10.97 -8.53 4.63
CA HIS A 75 10.99 -9.69 5.51
C HIS A 75 9.58 -10.13 5.89
N HIS A 76 8.76 -9.23 6.43
CA HIS A 76 7.37 -9.52 6.82
C HIS A 76 6.54 -10.02 5.64
N MET A 77 6.61 -9.31 4.51
CA MET A 77 5.86 -9.67 3.29
C MET A 77 6.30 -11.01 2.73
N LYS A 78 7.57 -11.39 2.86
CA LYS A 78 8.07 -12.71 2.47
C LYS A 78 7.54 -13.82 3.38
N THR A 79 7.52 -13.60 4.69
CA THR A 79 6.96 -14.56 5.67
C THR A 79 5.47 -14.80 5.42
N LEU A 80 4.72 -13.73 5.15
CA LEU A 80 3.28 -13.83 4.90
C LEU A 80 2.96 -14.34 3.48
N ALA A 81 3.86 -14.14 2.51
CA ALA A 81 3.64 -14.56 1.12
C ALA A 81 3.61 -16.08 1.00
N GLY A 82 2.40 -16.64 0.85
CA GLY A 82 2.15 -18.08 0.75
C GLY A 82 1.29 -18.60 1.90
N GLU A 83 1.31 -17.91 3.04
CA GLU A 83 0.60 -18.31 4.26
C GLU A 83 -0.76 -17.60 4.41
N ILE A 84 -0.88 -16.37 3.90
CA ILE A 84 -2.14 -15.61 3.92
C ILE A 84 -2.86 -15.65 2.55
N ALA A 85 -4.15 -15.32 2.56
CA ALA A 85 -4.93 -15.21 1.33
C ALA A 85 -4.32 -14.16 0.38
N GLY A 86 -4.36 -14.43 -0.93
CA GLY A 86 -3.81 -13.53 -1.94
C GLY A 86 -4.42 -12.11 -1.88
N SER A 87 -5.70 -12.00 -1.52
CA SER A 87 -6.38 -10.71 -1.31
C SER A 87 -5.79 -9.91 -0.14
N ASP A 88 -5.36 -10.58 0.94
CA ASP A 88 -4.75 -9.93 2.10
C ASP A 88 -3.36 -9.42 1.75
N LEU A 89 -2.57 -10.25 1.05
CA LEU A 89 -1.27 -9.84 0.55
C LEU A 89 -1.37 -8.62 -0.38
N ILE A 90 -2.38 -8.58 -1.25
CA ILE A 90 -2.65 -7.45 -2.14
C ILE A 90 -2.94 -6.17 -1.35
N GLN A 91 -3.69 -6.23 -0.26
CA GLN A 91 -3.95 -5.07 0.62
C GLN A 91 -2.68 -4.57 1.32
N LEU A 92 -1.81 -5.48 1.78
CA LEU A 92 -0.51 -5.09 2.33
C LEU A 92 0.39 -4.44 1.27
N MET A 93 0.40 -4.95 0.04
CA MET A 93 1.13 -4.34 -1.06
C MET A 93 0.60 -2.95 -1.43
N LEU A 94 -0.72 -2.73 -1.34
CA LEU A 94 -1.35 -1.43 -1.51
C LEU A 94 -0.85 -0.42 -0.47
N LEU A 95 -0.79 -0.83 0.81
CA LEU A 95 -0.30 0.00 1.92
C LEU A 95 1.13 0.48 1.63
N PHE A 96 2.06 -0.43 1.36
CA PHE A 96 3.46 -0.08 1.09
C PHE A 96 3.64 0.73 -0.19
N THR A 97 2.83 0.46 -1.21
CA THR A 97 2.88 1.23 -2.46
C THR A 97 2.38 2.66 -2.26
N SER A 98 1.34 2.86 -1.45
CA SER A 98 0.80 4.18 -1.12
C SER A 98 1.74 4.98 -0.22
N ARG A 99 2.44 4.33 0.72
CA ARG A 99 3.49 4.96 1.53
C ARG A 99 4.69 5.41 0.69
N ALA A 100 5.11 4.60 -0.28
CA ALA A 100 6.18 4.94 -1.20
C ALA A 100 5.75 5.97 -2.28
N ASN A 101 4.46 6.08 -2.58
CA ASN A 101 3.91 6.97 -3.60
C ASN A 101 2.76 7.80 -3.02
N PRO A 102 3.03 8.95 -2.36
CA PRO A 102 2.00 9.76 -1.71
C PRO A 102 0.84 10.15 -2.63
N ILE A 103 1.12 10.38 -3.91
CA ILE A 103 0.10 10.70 -4.93
C ILE A 103 -0.96 9.58 -5.08
N LEU A 104 -0.58 8.31 -4.93
CA LEU A 104 -1.52 7.19 -4.97
C LEU A 104 -2.38 7.18 -3.70
N GLY A 105 -1.76 7.33 -2.53
CA GLY A 105 -2.48 7.36 -1.26
C GLY A 105 -3.49 8.51 -1.22
N ASP A 106 -3.08 9.72 -1.61
CA ASP A 106 -3.96 10.89 -1.65
C ASP A 106 -5.08 10.74 -2.69
N PHE A 107 -4.80 10.15 -3.85
CA PHE A 107 -5.85 9.84 -4.85
C PHE A 107 -6.90 8.90 -4.27
N ILE A 108 -6.49 7.85 -3.55
CA ILE A 108 -7.41 6.89 -2.94
C ILE A 108 -8.26 7.58 -1.86
N ARG A 109 -7.61 8.32 -0.95
CA ARG A 109 -8.30 9.01 0.16
C ARG A 109 -9.30 10.05 -0.31
N THR A 110 -8.95 10.81 -1.34
CA THR A 110 -9.71 12.01 -1.73
C THR A 110 -10.63 11.84 -2.94
N VAL A 111 -10.28 10.93 -3.86
CA VAL A 111 -11.06 10.73 -5.11
C VAL A 111 -11.79 9.40 -5.07
N TYR A 112 -11.09 8.30 -4.76
CA TYR A 112 -11.69 6.98 -4.78
C TYR A 112 -12.84 6.87 -3.78
N TRP A 113 -12.59 7.19 -2.50
CA TRP A 113 -13.62 7.08 -1.47
C TRP A 113 -14.75 8.08 -1.65
N ALA A 114 -14.46 9.29 -2.13
CA ALA A 114 -15.50 10.28 -2.44
C ALA A 114 -16.46 9.77 -3.54
N ARG A 115 -15.93 9.13 -4.58
CA ARG A 115 -16.74 8.51 -5.64
C ARG A 115 -17.51 7.29 -5.13
N TYR A 116 -16.86 6.44 -4.34
CA TYR A 116 -17.47 5.24 -3.77
C TYR A 116 -18.66 5.58 -2.86
N VAL A 117 -18.47 6.50 -1.91
CA VAL A 117 -19.52 6.96 -0.98
C VAL A 117 -20.59 7.76 -1.70
N GLY A 118 -20.23 8.50 -2.74
CA GLY A 118 -21.17 9.22 -3.60
C GLY A 118 -22.07 8.34 -4.46
N GLY A 119 -21.94 7.02 -4.39
CA GLY A 119 -22.77 6.06 -5.14
C GLY A 119 -22.43 5.97 -6.63
N TYR A 120 -21.27 6.48 -7.05
CA TYR A 120 -20.80 6.31 -8.43
C TYR A 120 -20.46 4.84 -8.67
N THR A 121 -20.59 4.40 -9.93
CA THR A 121 -20.29 3.03 -10.33
C THR A 121 -18.90 2.88 -10.94
N GLU A 122 -18.26 3.98 -11.31
CA GLU A 122 -16.97 4.01 -12.01
C GLU A 122 -16.10 5.21 -11.65
N ILE A 123 -14.79 5.06 -11.93
CA ILE A 123 -13.80 6.13 -11.92
C ILE A 123 -13.09 6.16 -13.27
N SER A 124 -13.02 7.34 -13.85
CA SER A 124 -12.38 7.60 -15.14
C SER A 124 -10.94 8.12 -14.97
N ASN A 125 -10.17 8.05 -16.06
CA ASN A 125 -8.87 8.72 -16.13
C ASN A 125 -8.99 10.24 -16.10
N ASP A 126 -10.14 10.81 -16.45
CA ASP A 126 -10.36 12.25 -16.34
C ASP A 126 -10.48 12.68 -14.87
N ASP A 127 -11.10 11.85 -14.03
CA ASP A 127 -11.15 12.09 -12.58
C ASP A 127 -9.75 12.10 -11.96
N ALA A 128 -8.91 11.15 -12.38
CA ALA A 128 -7.50 11.11 -11.99
C ALA A 128 -6.71 12.30 -12.57
N ARG A 129 -7.02 12.72 -13.80
CA ARG A 129 -6.39 13.88 -14.44
C ARG A 129 -6.68 15.18 -13.70
N GLN A 130 -7.94 15.43 -13.37
CA GLN A 130 -8.35 16.61 -12.60
C GLN A 130 -7.66 16.64 -11.23
N PHE A 131 -7.52 15.48 -10.57
CA PHE A 131 -6.76 15.37 -9.33
C PHE A 131 -5.29 15.74 -9.50
N VAL A 132 -4.63 15.22 -10.55
CA VAL A 132 -3.21 15.51 -10.83
C VAL A 132 -3.01 16.99 -11.19
N GLU A 133 -3.88 17.56 -12.02
CA GLU A 133 -3.83 18.98 -12.41
C GLU A 133 -3.98 19.90 -11.20
N ARG A 134 -4.97 19.64 -10.32
CA ARG A 134 -5.13 20.39 -9.06
C ARG A 134 -3.91 20.25 -8.16
N ALA A 135 -3.35 19.05 -8.02
CA ALA A 135 -2.15 18.85 -7.20
C ALA A 135 -0.92 19.62 -7.73
N ILE A 136 -0.79 19.77 -9.05
CA ILE A 136 0.26 20.60 -9.66
C ILE A 136 0.03 22.06 -9.33
N ASP A 137 -1.20 22.56 -9.44
CA ASP A 137 -1.55 23.94 -9.16
C ASP A 137 -1.44 24.27 -7.65
N ASP A 138 -1.69 23.29 -6.77
CA ASP A 138 -1.46 23.35 -5.31
C ASP A 138 0.03 23.26 -4.92
N GLY A 139 0.94 23.13 -5.89
CA GLY A 139 2.38 23.04 -5.63
C GLY A 139 2.84 21.72 -5.00
N LYS A 140 2.06 20.64 -5.10
CA LYS A 140 2.46 19.32 -4.59
C LYS A 140 3.55 18.65 -5.43
N THR A 141 3.87 19.16 -6.62
CA THR A 141 4.97 18.66 -7.46
C THR A 141 6.17 19.61 -7.42
N ALA A 142 7.39 19.07 -7.41
CA ALA A 142 8.62 19.90 -7.40
C ALA A 142 8.79 20.74 -8.68
N VAL A 143 8.25 20.24 -9.80
CA VAL A 143 8.21 20.94 -11.10
C VAL A 143 6.83 20.75 -11.72
N ARG A 144 6.43 21.69 -12.60
CA ARG A 144 5.22 21.52 -13.40
C ARG A 144 5.42 20.37 -14.38
N TRP A 145 4.48 19.43 -14.42
CA TRP A 145 4.53 18.30 -15.33
C TRP A 145 3.97 18.66 -16.71
N SER A 146 4.51 18.04 -17.76
CA SER A 146 3.95 18.15 -19.11
C SER A 146 2.62 17.41 -19.22
N GLU A 147 1.80 17.77 -20.21
CA GLU A 147 0.51 17.11 -20.47
C GLU A 147 0.65 15.59 -20.65
N THR A 148 1.71 15.15 -21.34
CA THR A 148 1.99 13.71 -21.50
C THR A 148 2.28 13.03 -20.16
N THR A 149 3.02 13.70 -19.28
CA THR A 149 3.30 13.18 -17.93
C THR A 149 2.03 13.11 -17.10
N VAL A 150 1.20 14.16 -17.12
CA VAL A 150 -0.11 14.20 -16.44
C VAL A 150 -0.99 13.04 -16.91
N ARG A 151 -1.15 12.89 -18.24
CA ARG A 151 -1.95 11.81 -18.83
C ARG A 151 -1.45 10.43 -18.40
N ARG A 152 -0.13 10.22 -18.39
CA ARG A 152 0.46 8.95 -17.93
C ARG A 152 0.12 8.72 -16.47
N VAL A 153 0.56 9.60 -15.56
CA VAL A 153 0.33 9.45 -14.10
C VAL A 153 -1.12 9.16 -13.79
N SER A 154 -2.06 9.87 -14.43
CA SER A 154 -3.51 9.66 -14.26
C SER A 154 -3.93 8.23 -14.60
N ALA A 155 -3.47 7.69 -15.73
CA ALA A 155 -3.73 6.30 -16.10
C ALA A 155 -3.02 5.29 -15.17
N TYR A 156 -1.86 5.65 -14.61
CA TYR A 156 -1.17 4.80 -13.63
C TYR A 156 -1.91 4.76 -12.28
N LEU A 157 -2.54 5.86 -11.84
CA LEU A 157 -3.35 5.88 -10.62
C LEU A 157 -4.53 4.90 -10.70
N THR A 158 -5.32 4.98 -11.78
CA THR A 158 -6.46 4.07 -11.99
C THR A 158 -6.00 2.63 -12.25
N GLY A 159 -4.85 2.46 -12.92
CA GLY A 159 -4.20 1.16 -13.11
C GLY A 159 -3.79 0.50 -11.79
N CYS A 160 -3.12 1.23 -10.89
CA CYS A 160 -2.74 0.74 -9.57
C CYS A 160 -3.96 0.36 -8.73
N CYS A 161 -5.02 1.17 -8.76
CA CYS A 161 -6.25 0.85 -8.06
C CYS A 161 -6.87 -0.46 -8.59
N ALA A 162 -6.74 -0.75 -9.89
CA ALA A 162 -7.18 -2.03 -10.44
C ALA A 162 -6.29 -3.20 -10.02
N ASP A 163 -4.96 -3.02 -10.05
CA ASP A 163 -4.00 -4.05 -9.61
C ASP A 163 -4.22 -4.45 -8.14
N TYR A 164 -4.69 -3.51 -7.31
CA TYR A 164 -4.99 -3.74 -5.90
C TYR A 164 -6.45 -4.07 -5.59
N GLY A 165 -7.30 -4.24 -6.61
CA GLY A 165 -8.69 -4.69 -6.44
C GLY A 165 -9.68 -3.62 -5.98
N LEU A 166 -9.29 -2.34 -5.96
CA LEU A 166 -10.21 -1.22 -5.75
C LEU A 166 -11.07 -0.95 -7.00
N LEU A 167 -10.51 -1.18 -8.19
CA LEU A 167 -11.19 -0.99 -9.47
C LEU A 167 -11.19 -2.28 -10.29
N GLY A 168 -12.18 -2.43 -11.17
CA GLY A 168 -12.27 -3.59 -12.06
C GLY A 168 -11.17 -3.62 -13.15
N SER A 169 -10.85 -4.83 -13.61
CA SER A 169 -10.03 -5.10 -14.80
C SER A 169 -10.82 -4.81 -16.10
N GLY A 170 -11.25 -3.56 -16.28
CA GLY A 170 -12.06 -3.09 -17.42
C GLY A 170 -11.29 -2.17 -18.38
N ALA A 171 -12.05 -1.43 -19.21
CA ALA A 171 -11.51 -0.45 -20.14
C ALA A 171 -10.54 0.51 -19.42
N ARG A 172 -9.37 0.76 -20.01
CA ARG A 172 -8.31 1.55 -19.35
C ARG A 172 -8.70 3.01 -19.10
N SER A 173 -9.76 3.51 -19.74
CA SER A 173 -10.24 4.90 -19.63
C SER A 173 -11.25 5.11 -18.51
N SER A 174 -12.07 4.11 -18.19
CA SER A 174 -13.04 4.12 -17.10
C SER A 174 -13.20 2.73 -16.49
N ARG A 175 -13.09 2.64 -15.17
CA ARG A 175 -13.08 1.37 -14.45
C ARG A 175 -14.17 1.35 -13.39
N ARG A 176 -14.87 0.22 -13.31
CA ARG A 176 -15.92 -0.02 -12.32
C ARG A 176 -15.35 -0.04 -10.90
N LEU A 177 -15.97 0.68 -9.98
CA LEU A 177 -15.69 0.62 -8.55
C LEU A 177 -15.98 -0.79 -8.00
N GLN A 178 -15.06 -1.32 -7.21
CA GLN A 178 -15.23 -2.60 -6.52
C GLN A 178 -15.51 -2.37 -5.04
N THR A 179 -16.26 -3.29 -4.43
CA THR A 179 -16.37 -3.32 -2.98
C THR A 179 -15.00 -3.64 -2.40
N PHE A 180 -14.47 -2.73 -1.59
CA PHE A 180 -13.16 -2.88 -0.96
C PHE A 180 -13.32 -2.71 0.55
N ARG A 181 -12.90 -3.72 1.32
CA ARG A 181 -12.95 -3.71 2.78
C ARG A 181 -11.63 -4.21 3.32
N ILE A 182 -11.12 -3.56 4.37
CA ILE A 182 -9.91 -4.06 5.04
C ILE A 182 -10.15 -5.49 5.53
N SER A 183 -9.16 -6.36 5.39
CA SER A 183 -9.18 -7.67 6.02
C SER A 183 -8.62 -7.59 7.45
N HIS A 184 -8.96 -8.57 8.28
CA HIS A 184 -8.44 -8.63 9.64
C HIS A 184 -6.91 -8.80 9.68
N VAL A 185 -6.33 -9.51 8.70
CA VAL A 185 -4.87 -9.65 8.55
C VAL A 185 -4.23 -8.29 8.31
N THR A 186 -4.75 -7.52 7.35
CA THR A 186 -4.26 -6.17 7.03
C THR A 186 -4.45 -5.21 8.20
N ALA A 187 -5.60 -5.26 8.86
CA ALA A 187 -5.89 -4.42 10.03
C ALA A 187 -4.94 -4.73 11.19
N ALA A 188 -4.69 -6.02 11.48
CA ALA A 188 -3.74 -6.43 12.51
C ALA A 188 -2.32 -5.97 12.17
N TYR A 189 -1.88 -6.21 10.94
CA TYR A 189 -0.58 -5.78 10.47
C TYR A 189 -0.39 -4.27 10.63
N LEU A 190 -1.34 -3.47 10.12
CA LEU A 190 -1.24 -2.02 10.17
C LEU A 190 -1.26 -1.48 11.62
N ALA A 191 -2.09 -2.04 12.49
CA ALA A 191 -2.14 -1.64 13.89
C ALA A 191 -0.79 -1.85 14.58
N TYR A 192 -0.21 -3.05 14.44
CA TYR A 192 1.08 -3.38 15.05
C TYR A 192 2.25 -2.63 14.40
N ASP A 193 2.24 -2.46 13.08
CA ASP A 193 3.26 -1.69 12.37
C ASP A 193 3.30 -0.22 12.84
N LEU A 194 2.15 0.40 13.06
CA LEU A 194 2.05 1.74 13.64
C LEU A 194 2.51 1.76 15.11
N HIS A 195 2.10 0.77 15.91
CA HIS A 195 2.53 0.65 17.30
C HIS A 195 4.05 0.55 17.43
N PHE A 196 4.68 -0.36 16.69
CA PHE A 196 6.13 -0.55 16.72
C PHE A 196 6.90 0.59 16.03
N SER A 197 6.22 1.40 15.20
CA SER A 197 6.76 2.68 14.72
C SER A 197 6.69 3.81 15.75
N GLY A 198 6.19 3.54 16.97
CA GLY A 198 6.12 4.49 18.08
C GLY A 198 4.87 5.39 18.05
N VAL A 199 3.87 5.07 17.25
CA VAL A 199 2.61 5.82 17.22
C VAL A 199 1.79 5.46 18.47
N GLY A 200 1.49 6.45 19.30
CA GLY A 200 0.66 6.25 20.49
C GLY A 200 -0.79 5.89 20.14
N ASP A 201 -1.45 5.13 21.01
CA ASP A 201 -2.77 4.51 20.76
C ASP A 201 -3.81 5.49 20.17
N ASN A 202 -3.95 6.68 20.74
CA ASN A 202 -4.91 7.67 20.22
C ASN A 202 -4.56 8.18 18.82
N ALA A 203 -3.28 8.39 18.52
CA ALA A 203 -2.82 8.81 17.21
C ALA A 203 -2.91 7.68 16.18
N LEU A 204 -2.73 6.43 16.62
CA LEU A 204 -2.88 5.25 15.79
C LEU A 204 -4.28 5.17 15.21
N LEU A 205 -5.32 5.38 16.02
CA LEU A 205 -6.71 5.37 15.56
C LEU A 205 -7.03 6.46 14.52
N ALA A 206 -6.25 7.55 14.49
CA ALA A 206 -6.42 8.66 13.56
C ALA A 206 -5.38 8.66 12.43
N HIS A 207 -4.61 7.58 12.26
CA HIS A 207 -3.54 7.54 11.28
C HIS A 207 -4.09 7.47 9.84
N ALA A 208 -3.54 8.28 8.93
CA ALA A 208 -4.04 8.41 7.55
C ALA A 208 -3.93 7.11 6.71
N ASP A 209 -3.18 6.10 7.16
CA ASP A 209 -3.12 4.80 6.48
C ASP A 209 -4.45 4.04 6.55
N TRP A 210 -5.25 4.25 7.60
CA TRP A 210 -6.59 3.66 7.71
C TRP A 210 -7.54 4.18 6.63
N GLU A 211 -7.38 5.44 6.22
CA GLU A 211 -8.17 6.06 5.17
C GLU A 211 -7.94 5.44 3.78
N LEU A 212 -6.82 4.71 3.57
CA LEU A 212 -6.65 3.90 2.35
C LEU A 212 -7.76 2.85 2.21
N PHE A 213 -8.33 2.42 3.33
CA PHE A 213 -9.41 1.45 3.42
C PHE A 213 -10.77 2.09 3.75
N GLY A 214 -10.86 3.43 3.70
CA GLY A 214 -12.10 4.17 3.91
C GLY A 214 -12.55 4.21 5.37
N LEU A 215 -11.63 3.95 6.31
CA LEU A 215 -11.95 3.89 7.73
C LEU A 215 -11.67 5.24 8.40
N ALA A 216 -12.68 5.77 9.09
CA ALA A 216 -12.51 6.85 10.04
C ALA A 216 -12.13 6.30 11.42
N ARG A 217 -11.78 7.19 12.36
CA ARG A 217 -11.36 6.85 13.73
C ARG A 217 -12.26 5.80 14.41
N GLU A 218 -13.57 5.99 14.32
CA GLU A 218 -14.55 5.10 14.95
C GLU A 218 -14.60 3.72 14.28
N ASP A 219 -14.45 3.68 12.96
CA ASP A 219 -14.37 2.41 12.23
C ASP A 219 -13.10 1.65 12.62
N VAL A 220 -11.97 2.35 12.77
CA VAL A 220 -10.71 1.77 13.25
C VAL A 220 -10.89 1.18 14.64
N LEU A 221 -11.50 1.91 15.58
CA LEU A 221 -11.80 1.38 16.91
C LEU A 221 -12.67 0.11 16.83
N GLY A 222 -13.66 0.10 15.94
CA GLY A 222 -14.48 -1.07 15.63
C GLY A 222 -13.65 -2.27 15.15
N GLU A 223 -12.73 -2.06 14.22
CA GLU A 223 -11.81 -3.10 13.73
C GLU A 223 -10.88 -3.61 14.83
N LEU A 224 -10.27 -2.72 15.63
CA LEU A 224 -9.40 -3.14 16.74
C LEU A 224 -10.15 -3.95 17.80
N LYS A 225 -11.42 -3.63 18.09
CA LYS A 225 -12.28 -4.46 18.95
C LYS A 225 -12.48 -5.86 18.38
N LYS A 226 -12.67 -6.01 17.06
CA LYS A 226 -12.77 -7.33 16.40
C LYS A 226 -11.45 -8.11 16.51
N LEU A 227 -10.31 -7.44 16.37
CA LEU A 227 -8.98 -8.06 16.57
C LEU A 227 -8.76 -8.47 18.03
N SER A 228 -9.32 -7.71 18.98
CA SER A 228 -9.29 -8.08 20.40
C SER A 228 -10.05 -9.37 20.68
N LEU A 229 -11.19 -9.61 20.01
CA LEU A 229 -11.94 -10.87 20.10
C LEU A 229 -11.15 -12.07 19.51
N LYS A 230 -10.28 -11.82 18.53
CA LYS A 230 -9.32 -12.81 18.02
C LYS A 230 -8.11 -13.02 18.95
N GLY A 231 -8.07 -12.32 20.07
CA GLY A 231 -7.00 -12.44 21.05
C GLY A 231 -5.68 -11.86 20.56
N LEU A 232 -5.66 -10.92 19.61
CA LEU A 232 -4.42 -10.27 19.18
C LEU A 232 -4.01 -9.12 20.11
N MET A 233 -4.97 -8.47 20.75
CA MET A 233 -4.74 -7.30 21.62
C MET A 233 -5.88 -7.15 22.62
N ILE A 234 -5.73 -6.26 23.59
CA ILE A 234 -6.81 -5.84 24.50
C ILE A 234 -7.04 -4.35 24.27
N VAL A 235 -8.27 -3.99 23.88
CA VAL A 235 -8.65 -2.59 23.64
C VAL A 235 -9.54 -2.10 24.77
N GLN A 236 -9.12 -1.02 25.42
CA GLN A 236 -9.89 -0.34 26.45
C GLN A 236 -10.17 1.09 25.97
N ALA A 237 -11.45 1.45 25.86
CA ALA A 237 -11.89 2.77 25.42
C ALA A 237 -12.81 3.39 26.47
N ALA A 238 -12.53 4.64 26.86
CA ALA A 238 -13.34 5.42 27.77
C ALA A 238 -13.39 6.89 27.31
N GLY A 239 -14.56 7.34 26.86
CA GLY A 239 -14.69 8.63 26.17
C GLY A 239 -13.76 8.66 24.94
N ASP A 240 -12.98 9.73 24.81
CA ASP A 240 -12.02 9.89 23.71
C ASP A 240 -10.70 9.14 23.91
N ALA A 241 -10.46 8.61 25.12
CA ALA A 241 -9.20 7.94 25.46
C ALA A 241 -9.26 6.46 25.11
N VAL A 242 -8.27 6.00 24.34
CA VAL A 242 -8.05 4.58 24.04
C VAL A 242 -6.70 4.13 24.57
N ARG A 243 -6.68 2.95 25.19
CA ARG A 243 -5.48 2.21 25.58
C ARG A 243 -5.50 0.83 24.94
N ILE A 244 -4.38 0.45 24.33
CA ILE A 244 -4.20 -0.84 23.67
C ILE A 244 -3.07 -1.59 24.38
N SER A 245 -3.37 -2.81 24.83
CA SER A 245 -2.35 -3.75 25.31
C SER A 245 -2.10 -4.77 24.21
N TRP A 246 -0.84 -4.84 23.77
CA TRP A 246 -0.39 -5.65 22.64
C TRP A 246 0.12 -7.00 23.14
N LYS A 247 -0.18 -8.09 22.43
CA LYS A 247 0.27 -9.43 22.82
C LYS A 247 1.61 -9.81 22.20
N GLN A 248 1.85 -9.42 20.96
CA GLN A 248 3.09 -9.70 20.25
C GLN A 248 4.15 -8.67 20.63
N THR A 249 5.42 -9.09 20.69
CA THR A 249 6.53 -8.22 21.15
C THR A 249 7.29 -7.54 20.02
N ASN A 250 7.12 -8.03 18.80
CA ASN A 250 7.70 -7.49 17.57
C ASN A 250 6.81 -7.86 16.36
N MET A 251 7.17 -7.37 15.16
CA MET A 251 6.40 -7.60 13.93
C MET A 251 6.56 -9.03 13.41
N GLU A 252 7.70 -9.66 13.66
CA GLU A 252 7.98 -11.04 13.26
C GLU A 252 7.07 -12.02 14.00
N ASP A 253 6.93 -11.89 15.33
CA ASP A 253 5.99 -12.66 16.16
C ASP A 253 4.55 -12.52 15.63
N LEU A 254 4.15 -11.32 15.19
CA LEU A 254 2.84 -11.09 14.60
C LEU A 254 2.69 -11.80 13.27
N CYS A 255 3.70 -11.73 12.41
CA CYS A 255 3.67 -12.38 11.11
C CYS A 255 3.54 -13.90 11.26
N ASP A 256 4.23 -14.50 12.24
CA ASP A 256 4.11 -15.92 12.56
C ASP A 256 2.69 -16.29 13.02
N VAL A 257 2.07 -15.44 13.86
CA VAL A 257 0.67 -15.64 14.30
C VAL A 257 -0.30 -15.51 13.12
N LEU A 258 -0.13 -14.51 12.26
CA LEU A 258 -1.00 -14.29 11.09
C LEU A 258 -0.85 -15.40 10.05
N ALA A 259 0.33 -16.00 9.92
CA ALA A 259 0.58 -17.13 9.02
C ALA A 259 -0.13 -18.43 9.46
N GLN A 260 -0.46 -18.56 10.76
CA GLN A 260 -1.09 -19.77 11.30
C GLN A 260 -2.62 -19.78 11.18
N GLY A 261 -3.24 -18.64 10.84
CA GLY A 261 -4.70 -18.49 10.64
C GLY A 261 -5.48 -18.02 11.86
#